data_AF-A0A1H0UG34-F1
#
_entry.id   AF-A0A1H0UG34-F1
#
_cell.length_a   1.000
_cell.length_b   1.000
_cell.length_c   1.000
_cell.angle_alpha   90.00
_cell.angle_beta   90.00
_cell.angle_gamma   90.00
#
_symmetry.space_group_name_H-M   'P 1'
#
loop_
_entity.id
_entity.type
_entity.pdbx_description
1 polymer ?
#
loop_
_entity_poly.entity_id
_entity_poly.type
_entity_poly.pdbx_seq_one_letter_code
_entity_poly.pdbx_strand_id
1 'polypeptide(L)'
;MANLDIEKTRNQARALLDSRIESVTQLVKARQRVADLKEQLADAERDDKRSYVRATKDGWSTEELKKLGLEPRAVSRRRKTSASQTAGQVPTPPHSDILDTATTQS
;
A
#
# COMPACT_ATOMS: atom_id res chain seq x y z
N MET A 1 -7.12 -37.30 -31.46
CA MET A 1 -8.09 -37.09 -30.35
C MET A 1 -7.29 -37.07 -29.06
N ALA A 2 -7.38 -36.00 -28.26
CA ALA A 2 -6.71 -35.97 -26.97
C ALA A 2 -7.35 -37.02 -26.07
N ASN A 3 -6.60 -38.04 -25.68
CA ASN A 3 -7.05 -39.02 -24.71
C ASN A 3 -7.06 -38.33 -23.34
N LEU A 4 -8.25 -37.95 -22.87
CA LEU A 4 -8.44 -37.26 -21.60
C LEU A 4 -8.25 -38.24 -20.45
N ASP A 5 -7.18 -38.07 -19.69
CA ASP A 5 -6.92 -38.81 -18.46
C ASP A 5 -7.53 -38.06 -17.27
N ILE A 6 -8.50 -38.69 -16.62
CA ILE A 6 -9.25 -38.14 -15.48
C ILE A 6 -8.33 -37.90 -14.29
N GLU A 7 -7.41 -38.81 -13.99
CA GLU A 7 -6.53 -38.70 -12.83
C GLU A 7 -5.53 -37.57 -13.01
N LYS A 8 -4.96 -37.45 -14.21
CA LYS A 8 -4.08 -36.35 -14.56
C LYS A 8 -4.78 -35.00 -14.45
N THR A 9 -5.99 -34.89 -15.00
CA THR A 9 -6.77 -33.65 -14.97
C THR A 9 -7.12 -33.25 -13.53
N ARG A 10 -7.50 -34.22 -12.69
CA ARG A 10 -7.79 -33.98 -11.26
C ARG A 10 -6.56 -33.48 -10.51
N ASN A 11 -5.40 -34.10 -10.73
CA ASN A 11 -4.16 -33.70 -10.07
C ASN A 11 -3.71 -32.29 -10.50
N GLN A 12 -3.88 -31.95 -11.78
CA GLN A 12 -3.61 -30.60 -12.29
C GLN A 12 -4.55 -29.56 -11.66
N ALA A 13 -5.84 -29.87 -11.54
CA ALA A 13 -6.80 -28.97 -10.90
C ALA A 13 -6.45 -28.72 -9.43
N ARG A 14 -6.04 -29.76 -8.68
CA ARG A 14 -5.56 -29.62 -7.30
C ARG A 14 -4.31 -28.75 -7.21
N ALA A 15 -3.30 -29.03 -8.02
CA ALA A 15 -2.05 -28.25 -8.02
C ALA A 15 -2.30 -26.76 -8.32
N LEU A 16 -3.24 -26.44 -9.21
CA LEU A 16 -3.64 -25.05 -9.50
C LEU A 16 -4.33 -24.39 -8.30
N LEU A 17 -5.20 -25.12 -7.59
CA LEU A 17 -5.83 -24.62 -6.38
C LEU A 17 -4.80 -24.39 -5.27
N ASP A 18 -3.87 -25.34 -5.06
CA ASP A 18 -2.81 -25.23 -4.07
C ASP A 18 -1.91 -24.00 -4.34
N SER A 19 -1.55 -23.77 -5.60
CA SER A 19 -0.77 -22.58 -6.00
C SER A 19 -1.51 -21.27 -5.70
N ARG A 20 -2.83 -21.22 -5.95
CA ARG A 20 -3.66 -20.05 -5.65
C ARG A 20 -3.80 -19.84 -4.14
N ILE A 21 -4.00 -20.91 -3.38
CA ILE A 21 -4.07 -20.89 -1.91
C ILE A 21 -2.75 -20.35 -1.35
N GLU A 22 -1.61 -20.80 -1.86
CA GLU A 22 -0.31 -20.32 -1.42
C GLU A 22 -0.15 -18.83 -1.70
N SER A 23 -0.57 -18.36 -2.87
CA SER A 23 -0.51 -16.93 -3.23
C SER A 23 -1.32 -16.05 -2.28
N VAL A 24 -2.54 -16.47 -1.93
CA VAL A 24 -3.38 -15.76 -0.96
C VAL A 24 -2.78 -15.83 0.45
N THR A 25 -2.23 -16.98 0.83
CA THR A 25 -1.56 -17.17 2.11
C THR A 25 -0.37 -16.22 2.27
N GLN A 26 0.46 -16.09 1.23
CA GLN A 26 1.59 -15.16 1.24
C GLN A 26 1.14 -13.70 1.32
N LEU A 27 0.06 -13.33 0.61
CA LEU A 27 -0.51 -11.99 0.71
C LEU A 27 -1.00 -11.67 2.13
N VAL A 28 -1.68 -12.62 2.78
CA VAL A 28 -2.15 -12.44 4.16
C VAL A 28 -0.96 -12.29 5.11
N LYS A 29 0.07 -13.13 4.99
CA LYS A 29 1.31 -13.01 5.79
C LYS A 29 1.98 -11.65 5.59
N ALA A 30 2.08 -11.18 4.36
CA ALA A 30 2.64 -9.86 4.07
C ALA A 30 1.82 -8.74 4.70
N ARG A 31 0.48 -8.80 4.62
CA ARG A 31 -0.41 -7.82 5.26
C ARG A 31 -0.28 -7.82 6.78
N GLN A 32 -0.20 -9.00 7.40
CA GLN A 32 0.02 -9.11 8.84
C GLN A 32 1.35 -8.46 9.23
N ARG A 33 2.44 -8.80 8.53
CA ARG A 33 3.76 -8.20 8.78
C ARG A 33 3.75 -6.67 8.65
N VAL A 34 3.00 -6.12 7.70
CA VAL A 34 2.84 -4.66 7.56
C VAL A 34 2.12 -4.06 8.76
N ALA A 35 1.09 -4.73 9.29
CA ALA A 35 0.41 -4.28 10.51
C ALA A 35 1.36 -4.30 11.71
N ASP A 36 2.06 -5.42 11.92
CA ASP A 36 3.00 -5.59 13.04
C ASP A 36 4.12 -4.53 13.00
N LEU A 37 4.67 -4.25 11.81
CA LEU A 37 5.71 -3.22 11.65
C LEU A 37 5.18 -1.80 11.89
N LYS A 38 3.91 -1.52 11.57
CA LYS A 38 3.30 -0.23 11.87
C LYS A 38 3.10 -0.05 13.37
N GLU A 39 2.73 -1.10 14.08
CA GLU A 39 2.62 -1.09 15.53
C GLU A 39 4.00 -0.87 16.18
N GLN A 40 5.01 -1.64 15.78
CA GLN A 40 6.40 -1.45 16.23
C GLN A 40 6.92 -0.04 15.94
N LEU A 41 6.58 0.53 14.78
CA LEU A 41 6.93 1.91 14.44
C LEU A 41 6.23 2.90 15.38
N ALA A 42 4.95 2.71 15.69
CA ALA A 42 4.22 3.59 16.59
C ALA A 42 4.80 3.55 18.02
N ASP A 43 5.19 2.38 18.50
CA ASP A 43 5.83 2.23 19.81
C ASP A 43 7.23 2.84 19.83
N ALA A 44 8.04 2.59 18.80
CA ALA A 44 9.33 3.24 18.65
C ALA A 44 9.20 4.78 18.58
N GLU A 45 8.19 5.31 17.90
CA GLU A 45 7.90 6.75 17.86
C GLU A 45 7.47 7.31 19.23
N ARG A 46 6.78 6.52 20.06
CA ARG A 46 6.42 6.91 21.44
C ARG A 46 7.66 6.94 22.34
N ASP A 47 8.51 5.93 22.25
CA ASP A 47 9.72 5.83 23.07
C ASP A 47 10.77 6.88 22.69
N ASP A 48 10.89 7.20 21.40
CA ASP A 48 11.67 8.35 20.90
C ASP A 48 11.22 9.66 21.57
N LYS A 49 9.91 9.95 21.53
CA LYS A 49 9.33 11.14 22.18
C LYS A 49 9.59 11.15 23.69
N ARG A 50 9.40 10.02 24.37
CA ARG A 50 9.65 9.89 25.81
C ARG A 50 11.11 10.17 26.14
N SER A 51 12.04 9.64 25.33
CA SER A 51 13.47 9.84 25.50
C SER A 51 13.89 11.28 25.27
N TYR A 52 13.34 11.95 24.25
CA TYR A 52 13.55 13.37 24.02
C TYR A 52 13.07 14.22 25.21
N VAL A 53 11.85 13.97 25.70
CA VAL A 53 11.31 14.67 26.89
C VAL A 53 12.13 14.36 28.14
N ARG A 54 12.66 13.15 28.27
CA ARG A 54 13.54 12.79 29.38
C ARG A 54 14.86 13.57 29.31
N ALA A 55 15.47 13.67 28.14
CA ALA A 55 16.68 14.46 27.94
C ALA A 55 16.47 15.94 28.30
N THR A 56 15.35 16.54 27.88
CA THR A 56 15.06 17.93 28.26
C THR A 56 14.82 18.12 29.75
N LYS A 57 14.23 17.13 30.43
CA LYS A 57 14.09 17.11 31.90
C LYS A 57 15.41 16.91 32.63
N ASP A 58 16.34 16.16 32.04
CA ASP A 58 17.67 15.91 32.58
C ASP A 58 18.65 17.07 32.34
N GLY A 59 18.14 18.21 31.83
CA GLY A 59 18.88 19.47 31.72
C GLY A 59 19.45 19.77 30.34
N TRP A 60 19.21 18.91 29.33
CA TRP A 60 19.63 19.20 27.96
C TRP A 60 18.75 20.27 27.34
N SER A 61 19.36 21.35 26.85
CA SER A 61 18.64 22.35 26.08
C SER A 61 18.33 21.85 24.66
N THR A 62 17.29 22.42 24.03
CA THR A 62 16.91 22.07 22.66
C THR A 62 18.02 22.38 21.65
N GLU A 63 18.81 23.42 21.88
CA GLU A 63 19.94 23.79 21.03
C GLU A 63 21.12 22.81 21.16
N GLU A 64 21.33 22.21 22.33
CA GLU A 64 22.33 21.16 22.50
C GLU A 64 21.90 19.86 21.83
N LEU A 65 20.64 19.45 22.01
CA LEU A 65 20.08 18.30 21.29
C LEU A 65 20.16 18.51 19.76
N LYS A 66 19.90 19.73 19.29
CA LYS A 66 20.05 20.12 17.90
C LYS A 66 21.46 20.02 17.36
N LYS A 67 22.45 20.50 18.12
CA LYS A 67 23.87 20.36 17.77
C LYS A 67 24.30 18.88 17.71
N LEU A 68 23.65 18.01 18.47
CA LEU A 68 23.84 16.56 18.43
C LEU A 68 23.01 15.87 17.33
N GLY A 69 22.20 16.62 16.57
CA GLY A 69 21.34 16.07 15.52
C GLY A 69 20.10 15.35 16.02
N LEU A 70 19.77 15.47 17.32
CA LEU A 70 18.60 14.88 17.98
C LEU A 70 17.40 15.84 17.91
N GLU A 71 17.07 16.28 16.71
CA GLU A 71 15.93 17.15 16.47
C GLU A 71 14.61 16.41 16.75
N PRO A 72 13.58 17.08 17.31
CA PRO A 72 12.27 16.48 17.48
C PRO A 72 11.71 16.04 16.12
N ARG A 73 11.59 14.71 15.93
CA ARG A 73 11.23 14.07 14.64
C ARG A 73 9.89 14.51 14.05
N ALA A 74 9.08 15.23 14.82
CA ALA A 74 7.78 15.77 14.41
C ALA A 74 7.88 16.82 13.27
N VAL A 75 9.03 17.46 13.06
CA VAL A 75 9.14 18.59 12.11
C VAL A 75 9.64 18.18 10.72
N SER A 76 10.24 16.99 10.56
CA SER A 76 10.89 16.60 9.30
C SER A 76 9.98 15.86 8.30
N ARG A 77 8.72 15.55 8.63
CA ARG A 77 7.82 14.78 7.73
C ARG A 77 7.19 15.60 6.59
N ARG A 78 7.84 16.68 6.14
CA ARG A 78 7.38 17.39 4.93
C ARG A 78 8.50 17.90 4.05
N ARG A 79 9.43 17.02 3.67
CA ARG A 79 10.06 17.15 2.35
C ARG A 79 9.18 16.42 1.34
N LYS A 80 8.25 17.18 0.75
CA LYS A 80 7.44 16.79 -0.40
C LYS A 80 8.37 16.33 -1.52
N THR A 81 8.44 15.04 -1.78
CA THR A 81 8.80 14.54 -3.11
C THR A 81 7.54 14.61 -3.96
N SER A 82 7.36 15.76 -4.59
CA SER A 82 6.42 15.96 -5.71
C SER A 82 7.00 15.28 -6.97
N ALA A 83 6.11 14.75 -7.81
CA ALA A 83 6.32 14.17 -9.15
C ALA A 83 6.89 12.73 -9.17
N SER A 84 6.31 11.74 -9.85
CA SER A 84 5.45 11.79 -11.04
C SER A 84 4.21 10.91 -10.90
N GLN A 85 3.04 11.53 -11.13
CA GLN A 85 1.93 10.85 -11.77
C GLN A 85 2.28 10.78 -13.26
N THR A 86 2.76 9.63 -13.74
CA THR A 86 2.85 9.40 -15.18
C THR A 86 1.53 8.79 -15.61
N ALA A 87 0.73 9.64 -16.25
CA ALA A 87 -0.46 9.28 -16.98
C ALA A 87 -0.14 8.19 -18.02
N GLY A 88 -0.81 7.05 -17.88
CA GLY A 88 -0.97 6.04 -18.93
C GLY A 88 -2.43 5.97 -19.32
N GLN A 89 -3.00 7.10 -19.72
CA GLN A 89 -4.35 7.17 -20.27
C GLN A 89 -4.29 6.72 -21.72
N VAL A 90 -4.84 5.54 -22.01
CA VAL A 90 -5.15 5.12 -23.38
C VAL A 90 -6.36 5.94 -23.83
N PRO A 91 -6.28 6.72 -24.93
CA PRO A 91 -7.43 7.43 -25.45
C PRO A 91 -8.27 6.47 -26.30
N THR A 92 -9.42 6.04 -25.80
CA THR A 92 -10.51 5.55 -26.65
C THR A 92 -11.32 6.77 -27.12
N PRO A 93 -11.44 7.02 -28.44
CA PRO A 93 -12.18 8.15 -28.95
C PRO A 93 -13.70 7.98 -28.75
N PRO A 94 -14.44 9.11 -28.61
CA PRO A 94 -15.88 9.13 -28.41
C PRO A 94 -16.62 8.99 -29.74
N HIS A 95 -17.61 8.10 -29.81
CA HIS A 95 -18.68 8.20 -30.80
C HIS A 95 -20.00 8.47 -30.06
N SER A 96 -20.39 9.73 -30.06
CA SER A 96 -21.74 10.16 -29.72
C SER A 96 -22.11 11.37 -30.57
N ASP A 97 -22.77 11.10 -31.69
CA ASP A 97 -23.73 11.98 -32.37
C ASP A 97 -25.00 11.12 -32.51
N ILE A 98 -26.08 11.33 -31.74
CA ILE A 98 -27.12 12.37 -31.89
C ILE A 98 -27.76 12.21 -33.29
N LEU A 99 -29.01 11.75 -33.42
CA LEU A 99 -30.20 12.61 -33.32
C LEU A 99 -31.48 11.79 -33.05
N ASP A 100 -32.22 12.29 -32.06
CA ASP A 100 -33.64 12.17 -31.79
C ASP A 100 -34.49 12.64 -33.01
N THR A 101 -35.69 12.09 -33.21
CA THR A 101 -36.97 12.83 -33.40
C THR A 101 -38.06 12.02 -34.13
N ALA A 102 -39.30 12.30 -33.70
CA ALA A 102 -40.62 12.00 -34.28
C ALA A 102 -41.31 10.73 -33.74
N THR A 103 -42.35 10.77 -32.90
CA THR A 103 -43.69 11.45 -32.97
C THR A 103 -44.79 10.39 -33.15
N THR A 104 -45.63 10.25 -32.11
CA THR A 104 -47.11 10.17 -32.12
C THR A 104 -47.86 9.33 -33.18
N GLN A 105 -48.73 8.43 -32.65
CA GLN A 105 -49.99 7.87 -33.19
C GLN A 105 -49.97 6.92 -34.40
N SER A 106 -50.57 5.73 -34.22
CA SER A 106 -51.94 5.41 -34.68
C SER A 106 -52.47 4.18 -33.95
#